data_AF-A0A838W9X2-F1
#
_entry.id   AF-A0A838W9X2-F1
#
_cell.length_a   1.000
_cell.length_b   1.000
_cell.length_c   1.000
_cell.angle_alpha   90.00
_cell.angle_beta   90.00
_cell.angle_gamma   90.00
#
_symmetry.space_group_name_H-M   'P 1'
#
loop_
_entity.id
_entity.type
_entity.pdbx_description
1 polymer ?
#
loop_
_entity_poly.entity_id
_entity_poly.type
_entity_poly.pdbx_seq_one_letter_code
_entity_poly.pdbx_strand_id
1 'polypeptide(L)'
;GAELLEILRDELNVHRVEFMDRAEELVSFLARPNFRALGARFGKRTPAVAEAIRALSSGALAAFRRGEPLSVQVDGDTIAIEPGDLEIVQQARGDFAIAAEAAFTVALDPTITPELRAEGLARELVNRVQRLRKDAGLDVADRIRLAVAGDEDLRKAVRAHRDFIMSETLARELDADRQSVPEEEYLVVREVDLDGTPAIIGLDRVS
;
A
#
# COMPACT_ATOMS: atom_id res chain seq x y z
N GLY A 1 -22.86 4.16 -0.18
CA GLY A 1 -21.94 4.86 -1.09
C GLY A 1 -20.77 5.42 -0.31
N ALA A 2 -20.96 6.56 0.36
CA ALA A 2 -19.92 7.22 1.16
C ALA A 2 -19.47 6.40 2.39
N GLU A 3 -20.42 5.85 3.16
CA GLU A 3 -20.12 5.05 4.37
C GLU A 3 -19.26 3.81 4.08
N LEU A 4 -19.50 3.13 2.95
CA LEU A 4 -18.68 1.99 2.52
C LEU A 4 -17.25 2.42 2.13
N LEU A 5 -17.10 3.60 1.53
CA LEU A 5 -15.78 4.13 1.17
C LEU A 5 -14.98 4.56 2.40
N GLU A 6 -15.64 5.10 3.43
CA GLU A 6 -14.99 5.40 4.71
C GLU A 6 -14.50 4.12 5.38
N ILE A 7 -15.34 3.10 5.49
CA ILE A 7 -14.95 1.79 6.03
C ILE A 7 -13.77 1.21 5.24
N LEU A 8 -13.81 1.26 3.90
CA LEU A 8 -12.72 0.76 3.07
C LEU A 8 -11.41 1.54 3.29
N ARG A 9 -11.49 2.86 3.45
CA ARG A 9 -10.31 3.70 3.73
C ARG A 9 -9.71 3.37 5.09
N ASP A 10 -10.55 3.15 6.08
CA ASP A 10 -10.12 2.82 7.44
C ASP A 10 -9.49 1.42 7.50
N GLU A 11 -10.14 0.41 6.90
CA GLU A 11 -9.63 -0.97 6.91
C GLU A 11 -8.34 -1.15 6.10
N LEU A 12 -8.22 -0.44 4.97
CA LEU A 12 -7.02 -0.49 4.13
C LEU A 12 -5.97 0.57 4.48
N ASN A 13 -6.26 1.45 5.44
CA ASN A 13 -5.43 2.62 5.78
C ASN A 13 -5.01 3.44 4.56
N VAL A 14 -5.96 3.74 3.66
CA VAL A 14 -5.72 4.52 2.44
C VAL A 14 -6.34 5.92 2.52
N HIS A 15 -5.57 6.92 2.08
CA HIS A 15 -6.00 8.31 2.09
C HIS A 15 -7.04 8.62 1.01
N ARG A 16 -7.03 7.92 -0.12
CA ARG A 16 -7.93 8.20 -1.24
C ARG A 16 -8.29 6.92 -1.97
N VAL A 17 -9.55 6.83 -2.40
CA VAL A 17 -10.06 5.80 -3.29
C VAL A 17 -10.56 6.49 -4.54
N GLU A 18 -10.05 6.08 -5.70
CA GLU A 18 -10.44 6.61 -7.00
C GLU A 18 -11.05 5.50 -7.84
N PHE A 19 -12.22 5.74 -8.42
CA PHE A 19 -12.83 4.84 -9.37
C PHE A 19 -12.39 5.24 -10.77
N MET A 20 -11.93 4.25 -11.53
CA MET A 20 -11.53 4.46 -12.92
C MET A 20 -12.52 3.74 -13.82
N ASP A 21 -12.97 4.43 -14.86
CA ASP A 21 -13.96 3.90 -15.81
C ASP A 21 -13.41 2.71 -16.62
N ARG A 22 -12.07 2.58 -16.67
CA ARG A 22 -11.35 1.60 -17.47
C ARG A 22 -10.18 1.02 -16.69
N ALA A 23 -10.21 -0.29 -16.45
CA ALA A 23 -9.11 -1.02 -15.84
C ALA A 23 -7.81 -0.87 -16.67
N GLU A 24 -7.92 -0.64 -17.98
CA GLU A 24 -6.81 -0.42 -18.91
C GLU A 24 -5.90 0.77 -18.57
N GLU A 25 -6.35 1.67 -17.70
CA GLU A 25 -5.56 2.80 -17.20
C GLU A 25 -4.64 2.40 -16.03
N LEU A 26 -5.01 1.36 -15.28
CA LEU A 26 -4.23 0.81 -14.15
C LEU A 26 -3.42 -0.44 -14.53
N VAL A 27 -3.91 -1.21 -15.50
CA VAL A 27 -3.31 -2.47 -15.92
C VAL A 27 -3.06 -2.54 -17.42
N SER A 28 -2.07 -3.32 -17.81
CA SER A 28 -1.93 -3.86 -19.16
C SER A 28 -2.39 -5.32 -19.17
N PHE A 29 -3.00 -5.73 -20.27
CA PHE A 29 -3.29 -7.15 -20.52
C PHE A 29 -2.13 -7.76 -21.27
N LEU A 30 -1.70 -8.95 -20.83
CA LEU A 30 -0.75 -9.80 -21.52
C LEU A 30 -1.41 -11.14 -21.83
N ALA A 31 -1.02 -11.73 -22.97
CA ALA A 31 -1.46 -13.07 -23.33
C ALA A 31 -0.37 -14.10 -23.03
N ARG A 32 -0.75 -15.16 -22.30
CA ARG A 32 0.05 -16.37 -22.11
C ARG A 32 -0.47 -17.46 -23.06
N PRO A 33 0.31 -17.85 -24.09
CA PRO A 33 -0.13 -18.88 -25.03
C PRO A 33 -0.37 -20.23 -24.34
N ASN A 34 -1.50 -20.87 -24.63
CA ASN A 34 -1.79 -22.23 -24.21
C ASN A 34 -1.19 -23.23 -25.20
N PHE A 35 0.07 -23.63 -24.97
CA PHE A 35 0.80 -24.52 -25.86
C PHE A 35 0.11 -25.87 -26.10
N ARG A 36 -0.72 -26.36 -25.16
CA ARG A 36 -1.47 -27.60 -25.34
C ARG A 36 -2.57 -27.42 -26.39
N ALA A 37 -3.38 -26.35 -26.29
CA ALA A 37 -4.44 -26.06 -27.25
C ALA A 37 -3.85 -25.69 -28.63
N LEU A 38 -2.82 -24.84 -28.64
CA LEU A 38 -2.15 -24.43 -29.87
C LEU A 38 -1.48 -25.62 -30.58
N GLY A 39 -0.84 -26.52 -29.82
CA GLY A 39 -0.23 -27.74 -30.37
C GLY A 39 -1.22 -28.63 -31.12
N ALA A 40 -2.43 -28.79 -30.56
CA ALA A 40 -3.48 -29.58 -31.19
C ALA A 40 -4.03 -28.96 -32.48
N ARG A 41 -4.10 -27.63 -32.56
CA ARG A 41 -4.67 -26.91 -33.71
C ARG A 41 -3.64 -26.57 -34.79
N PHE A 42 -2.43 -26.19 -34.41
CA PHE A 42 -1.43 -25.59 -35.30
C PHE A 42 -0.16 -26.43 -35.47
N GLY A 43 0.02 -27.49 -34.67
CA GLY A 43 1.12 -28.44 -34.82
C GLY A 43 2.49 -27.75 -34.89
N LYS A 44 3.18 -27.89 -36.03
CA LYS A 44 4.51 -27.29 -36.26
C LYS A 44 4.52 -25.75 -36.22
N ARG A 45 3.38 -25.09 -36.47
CA ARG A 45 3.26 -23.62 -36.44
C ARG A 45 3.09 -23.05 -35.02
N THR A 46 2.89 -23.92 -34.01
CA THR A 46 2.67 -23.52 -32.62
C THR A 46 3.64 -22.46 -32.09
N PRO A 47 4.97 -22.56 -32.31
CA PRO A 47 5.90 -21.54 -31.83
C PRO A 47 5.64 -20.16 -32.44
N ALA A 48 5.36 -20.09 -33.74
CA ALA A 48 5.10 -18.84 -34.44
C ALA A 48 3.76 -18.20 -34.02
N VAL A 49 2.73 -19.02 -33.81
CA VAL A 49 1.44 -18.55 -33.27
C VAL A 49 1.59 -18.05 -31.84
N ALA A 50 2.35 -18.77 -30.99
CA ALA A 50 2.59 -18.37 -29.61
C ALA A 50 3.34 -17.02 -29.53
N GLU A 51 4.34 -16.79 -30.38
CA GLU A 51 5.02 -15.50 -30.48
C GLU A 51 4.07 -14.38 -30.91
N ALA A 52 3.25 -14.62 -31.93
CA ALA A 52 2.28 -13.62 -32.39
C ALA A 52 1.23 -13.30 -31.32
N ILE A 53 0.81 -14.30 -30.52
CA ILE A 53 -0.08 -14.09 -29.36
C ILE A 53 0.60 -13.22 -28.29
N ARG A 54 1.88 -13.47 -27.97
CA ARG A 54 2.62 -12.66 -26.98
C ARG A 54 2.77 -11.20 -27.41
N ALA A 55 2.82 -10.95 -28.72
CA ALA A 55 2.95 -9.62 -29.30
C ALA A 55 1.62 -8.84 -29.38
N LEU A 56 0.49 -9.44 -28.99
CA LEU A 56 -0.80 -8.76 -29.00
C LEU A 56 -0.82 -7.55 -28.07
N SER A 57 -1.48 -6.49 -28.53
CA SER A 57 -1.64 -5.28 -27.73
C SER A 57 -2.65 -5.49 -26.61
N SER A 58 -2.45 -4.77 -25.50
CA SER A 58 -3.42 -4.74 -24.39
C SER A 58 -4.83 -4.34 -24.86
N GLY A 59 -4.95 -3.48 -25.88
CA GLY A 59 -6.24 -3.06 -26.43
C GLY A 59 -6.96 -4.20 -27.17
N ALA A 60 -6.23 -4.98 -27.97
CA ALA A 60 -6.77 -6.16 -28.65
C ALA A 60 -7.22 -7.23 -27.66
N LEU A 61 -6.45 -7.45 -26.59
CA LEU A 61 -6.81 -8.38 -25.52
C LEU A 61 -8.04 -7.91 -24.72
N ALA A 62 -8.16 -6.61 -24.45
CA ALA A 62 -9.34 -6.03 -23.81
C ALA A 62 -10.60 -6.22 -24.67
N ALA A 63 -10.49 -5.97 -25.98
CA ALA A 63 -11.56 -6.23 -26.95
C ALA A 63 -11.97 -7.71 -26.97
N PHE A 64 -10.99 -8.62 -27.01
CA PHE A 64 -11.23 -10.06 -26.98
C PHE A 64 -11.97 -10.51 -25.72
N ARG A 65 -11.64 -9.95 -24.54
CA ARG A 65 -12.38 -10.20 -23.29
C ARG A 65 -13.84 -9.77 -23.33
N ARG A 66 -14.18 -8.76 -24.14
CA ARG A 66 -15.57 -8.32 -24.37
C ARG A 66 -16.30 -9.15 -25.43
N GLY A 67 -15.66 -10.19 -25.98
CA GLY A 67 -16.22 -11.08 -26.99
C GLY A 67 -15.98 -10.64 -28.43
N GLU A 68 -15.17 -9.62 -28.66
CA GLU A 68 -14.78 -9.23 -30.02
C GLU A 68 -13.83 -10.29 -30.62
N PRO A 69 -13.88 -10.59 -31.93
CA PRO A 69 -12.96 -11.54 -32.55
C PRO A 69 -11.50 -11.09 -32.46
N LEU A 70 -10.59 -12.05 -32.35
CA LEU A 70 -9.14 -11.82 -32.29
C LEU A 70 -8.42 -12.67 -33.32
N SER A 71 -7.44 -12.07 -34.00
CA SER A 71 -6.62 -12.78 -34.99
C SER A 71 -5.18 -12.31 -34.97
N VAL A 72 -4.25 -13.19 -35.36
CA VAL A 72 -2.82 -12.89 -35.51
C VAL A 72 -2.34 -13.21 -36.92
N GLN A 73 -1.29 -12.52 -37.37
CA GLN A 73 -0.63 -12.81 -38.65
C GLN A 73 0.56 -13.73 -38.43
N VAL A 74 0.60 -14.87 -39.12
CA VAL A 74 1.68 -15.87 -39.01
C VAL A 74 1.96 -16.44 -40.39
N ASP A 75 3.20 -16.37 -40.85
CA ASP A 75 3.64 -16.89 -42.16
C ASP A 75 2.82 -16.36 -43.35
N GLY A 76 2.24 -15.16 -43.24
CA GLY A 76 1.38 -14.56 -44.27
C GLY A 76 -0.11 -14.96 -44.18
N ASP A 77 -0.49 -15.84 -43.24
CA ASP A 77 -1.88 -16.18 -42.97
C ASP A 77 -2.46 -15.38 -41.81
N THR A 78 -3.76 -15.09 -41.87
CA THR A 78 -4.55 -14.62 -40.73
C THR A 78 -5.12 -15.81 -39.96
N ILE A 79 -4.71 -15.97 -38.70
CA ILE A 79 -5.16 -17.06 -37.83
C ILE A 79 -6.13 -16.50 -36.78
N ALA A 80 -7.33 -17.08 -36.69
CA ALA A 80 -8.30 -16.76 -35.65
C ALA A 80 -7.90 -17.38 -34.31
N ILE A 81 -7.93 -16.57 -33.26
CA ILE A 81 -7.62 -16.95 -31.88
C ILE A 81 -8.90 -17.23 -31.12
N GLU A 82 -8.95 -18.39 -30.48
CA GLU A 82 -10.06 -18.88 -29.68
C GLU A 82 -9.77 -18.70 -28.17
N PRO A 83 -10.79 -18.59 -27.31
CA PRO A 83 -10.59 -18.39 -25.87
C PRO A 83 -9.72 -19.46 -25.19
N GLY A 84 -9.67 -20.68 -25.73
CA GLY A 84 -8.81 -21.75 -25.23
C GLY A 84 -7.34 -21.66 -25.63
N ASP A 85 -6.99 -20.81 -26.60
CA ASP A 85 -5.63 -20.69 -27.15
C ASP A 85 -4.67 -19.91 -26.26
N LEU A 86 -5.19 -19.12 -25.33
CA LEU A 86 -4.40 -18.26 -24.46
C LEU A 86 -5.10 -18.00 -23.13
N GLU A 87 -4.31 -17.68 -22.13
CA GLU A 87 -4.76 -17.08 -20.89
C GLU A 87 -4.46 -15.58 -20.94
N ILE A 88 -5.45 -14.73 -20.67
CA ILE A 88 -5.21 -13.29 -20.50
C ILE A 88 -4.91 -13.04 -19.04
N VAL A 89 -3.73 -12.48 -18.77
CA VAL A 89 -3.32 -12.04 -17.45
C VAL A 89 -3.23 -10.52 -17.40
N GLN A 90 -3.49 -9.97 -16.21
CA GLN A 90 -3.32 -8.54 -15.93
C GLN A 90 -1.92 -8.30 -15.37
N GLN A 91 -1.31 -7.21 -15.79
CA GLN A 91 -0.06 -6.71 -15.25
C GLN A 91 -0.24 -5.24 -14.86
N ALA A 92 0.30 -4.84 -13.72
CA ALA A 92 0.32 -3.44 -13.28
C ALA A 92 0.98 -2.53 -14.32
N ARG A 93 0.45 -1.33 -14.51
CA ARG A 93 1.20 -0.24 -15.14
C ARG A 93 1.97 0.52 -14.06
N GLY A 94 3.26 0.74 -14.27
CA GLY A 94 4.10 1.42 -13.28
C GLY A 94 4.31 0.56 -12.03
N ASP A 95 4.41 1.22 -10.88
CA ASP A 95 4.81 0.60 -9.60
C ASP A 95 3.62 0.18 -8.73
N PHE A 96 2.39 0.19 -9.26
CA PHE A 96 1.21 -0.22 -8.50
C PHE A 96 1.24 -1.72 -8.14
N ALA A 97 0.85 -2.05 -6.92
CA ALA A 97 0.49 -3.40 -6.54
C ALA A 97 -0.94 -3.71 -7.03
N ILE A 98 -1.13 -4.81 -7.76
CA ILE A 98 -2.42 -5.16 -8.35
C ILE A 98 -2.98 -6.43 -7.73
N ALA A 99 -4.25 -6.37 -7.37
CA ALA A 99 -5.07 -7.54 -7.07
C ALA A 99 -6.26 -7.57 -8.05
N ALA A 100 -6.55 -8.73 -8.61
CA ALA A 100 -7.70 -8.90 -9.49
C ALA A 100 -8.50 -10.15 -9.09
N GLU A 101 -9.81 -9.98 -8.94
CA GLU A 101 -10.74 -11.07 -8.62
C GLU A 101 -12.01 -10.92 -9.47
N ALA A 102 -12.29 -11.95 -10.28
CA ALA A 102 -13.40 -11.99 -11.24
C ALA A 102 -13.47 -10.72 -12.13
N ALA A 103 -14.42 -9.83 -11.83
CA ALA A 103 -14.66 -8.60 -12.58
C ALA A 103 -13.98 -7.36 -11.98
N PHE A 104 -13.33 -7.49 -10.82
CA PHE A 104 -12.74 -6.38 -10.09
C PHE A 104 -11.22 -6.39 -10.22
N THR A 105 -10.66 -5.21 -10.44
CA THR A 105 -9.22 -4.96 -10.40
C THR A 105 -8.98 -3.79 -9.46
N VAL A 106 -8.12 -4.00 -8.47
CA VAL A 106 -7.69 -2.98 -7.51
C VAL A 106 -6.20 -2.74 -7.71
N ALA A 107 -5.82 -1.47 -7.74
CA ALA A 107 -4.44 -1.03 -7.77
C ALA A 107 -4.14 -0.22 -6.50
N LEU A 108 -3.03 -0.55 -5.83
CA LEU A 108 -2.51 0.20 -4.68
C LEU A 108 -1.20 0.86 -5.08
N ASP A 109 -1.06 2.16 -4.81
CA ASP A 109 0.23 2.85 -4.90
C ASP A 109 1.07 2.54 -3.66
N PRO A 110 2.18 1.79 -3.76
CA PRO A 110 3.02 1.51 -2.61
C PRO A 110 4.00 2.65 -2.29
N THR A 111 3.95 3.77 -3.02
CA THR A 111 4.89 4.88 -2.85
C THR A 111 4.69 5.55 -1.48
N ILE A 112 5.68 5.39 -0.60
CA ILE A 112 5.71 6.10 0.69
C ILE A 112 6.31 7.48 0.49
N THR A 113 5.45 8.51 0.53
CA THR A 113 5.90 9.90 0.49
C THR A 113 6.51 10.33 1.84
N PRO A 114 7.29 11.42 1.88
CA PRO A 114 7.79 11.97 3.15
C PRO A 114 6.69 12.27 4.17
N GLU A 115 5.52 12.72 3.71
CA GLU A 115 4.36 13.01 4.55
C GLU A 115 3.76 11.72 5.14
N LEU A 116 3.61 10.66 4.32
CA LEU A 116 3.14 9.36 4.79
C LEU A 116 4.12 8.72 5.78
N ARG A 117 5.43 8.90 5.56
CA ARG A 117 6.46 8.45 6.50
C ARG A 117 6.35 9.17 7.84
N ALA A 118 6.16 10.50 7.82
CA ALA A 118 5.99 11.30 9.03
C ALA A 118 4.72 10.91 9.81
N GLU A 119 3.61 10.65 9.10
CA GLU A 119 2.38 10.15 9.71
C GLU A 119 2.58 8.77 10.34
N GLY A 120 3.27 7.86 9.63
CA GLY A 120 3.61 6.53 10.13
C GLY A 120 4.41 6.59 11.43
N LEU A 121 5.47 7.41 11.47
CA LEU A 121 6.25 7.64 12.69
C LEU A 121 5.41 8.19 13.84
N ALA A 122 4.48 9.10 13.56
CA ALA A 122 3.58 9.65 14.58
C ALA A 122 2.62 8.58 15.14
N ARG A 123 2.03 7.75 14.27
CA ARG A 123 1.15 6.63 14.69
C ARG A 123 1.90 5.59 15.51
N GLU A 124 3.12 5.25 15.09
CA GLU A 124 3.95 4.29 15.81
C GLU A 124 4.40 4.85 17.17
N LEU A 125 4.76 6.14 17.24
CA LEU A 125 5.04 6.81 18.51
C LEU A 125 3.84 6.76 19.45
N VAL A 126 2.63 7.10 18.97
CA VAL A 126 1.39 6.98 19.77
C VAL A 126 1.25 5.57 20.31
N ASN A 127 1.45 4.56 19.46
CA ASN A 127 1.37 3.16 19.86
C ASN A 127 2.38 2.83 21.00
N ARG A 128 3.63 3.27 20.88
CA ARG A 128 4.66 3.08 21.92
C ARG A 128 4.33 3.80 23.22
N VAL A 129 3.85 5.04 23.15
CA VAL A 129 3.42 5.81 24.33
C VAL A 129 2.27 5.10 25.03
N GLN A 130 1.26 4.60 24.30
CA GLN A 130 0.13 3.90 24.91
C GLN A 130 0.52 2.61 25.61
N ARG A 131 1.44 1.83 25.02
CA ARG A 131 2.00 0.65 25.71
C ARG A 131 2.76 1.07 26.96
N LEU A 132 3.60 2.10 26.87
CA LEU A 132 4.38 2.56 28.00
C LEU A 132 3.51 3.11 29.14
N ARG A 133 2.38 3.78 28.83
CA ARG A 133 1.38 4.19 29.82
C ARG A 133 0.82 3.00 30.58
N LYS A 134 0.43 1.94 29.85
CA LYS A 134 -0.08 0.70 30.45
C LYS A 134 0.97 0.02 31.32
N ASP A 135 2.21 -0.08 30.84
CA ASP A 135 3.31 -0.71 31.56
C ASP A 135 3.70 0.07 32.83
N ALA A 136 3.55 1.40 32.81
CA ALA A 136 3.73 2.27 33.97
C ALA A 136 2.53 2.25 34.95
N GLY A 137 1.48 1.49 34.65
CA GLY A 137 0.29 1.38 35.50
C GLY A 137 -0.59 2.62 35.52
N LEU A 138 -0.52 3.47 34.48
CA LEU A 138 -1.41 4.63 34.35
C LEU A 138 -2.82 4.19 33.95
N ASP A 139 -3.81 4.90 34.47
CA ASP A 139 -5.19 4.72 34.08
C ASP A 139 -5.44 5.28 32.67
N VAL A 140 -6.45 4.74 31.99
CA VAL A 140 -6.82 5.16 30.62
C VAL A 140 -7.12 6.67 30.55
N ALA A 141 -7.65 7.26 31.62
CA ALA A 141 -8.01 8.67 31.68
C ALA A 141 -6.86 9.60 32.09
N ASP A 142 -5.71 9.06 32.52
CA ASP A 142 -4.62 9.85 33.06
C ASP A 142 -4.03 10.79 32.01
N ARG A 143 -3.76 12.02 32.41
CA ARG A 143 -3.07 13.01 31.59
C ARG A 143 -1.57 12.89 31.80
N ILE A 144 -0.79 13.10 30.74
CA ILE A 144 0.67 12.96 30.80
C ILE A 144 1.40 14.20 30.29
N ARG A 145 2.63 14.37 30.75
CA ARG A 145 3.68 15.14 30.10
C ARG A 145 4.53 14.15 29.33
N LEU A 146 4.71 14.40 28.04
CA LEU A 146 5.42 13.52 27.12
C LEU A 146 6.70 14.21 26.64
N ALA A 147 7.82 13.51 26.70
CA ALA A 147 9.06 13.92 26.06
C ALA A 147 9.50 12.88 25.04
N VAL A 148 9.97 13.36 23.90
CA VAL A 148 10.47 12.53 22.80
C VAL A 148 11.81 13.08 22.36
N ALA A 149 12.84 12.25 22.40
CA ALA A 149 14.14 12.56 21.82
C ALA A 149 14.45 11.58 20.68
N GLY A 150 15.07 12.09 19.62
CA GLY A 150 15.49 11.29 18.48
C GLY A 150 16.16 12.16 17.42
N ASP A 151 16.25 11.62 16.21
CA ASP A 151 16.83 12.33 15.07
C ASP A 151 15.94 13.46 14.54
N GLU A 152 16.44 14.19 13.54
CA GLU A 152 15.72 15.35 13.02
C GLU A 152 14.43 14.98 12.27
N ASP A 153 14.38 13.80 11.66
CA ASP A 153 13.20 13.35 10.92
C ASP A 153 12.07 12.99 11.88
N LEU A 154 12.38 12.31 12.98
CA LEU A 154 11.42 12.09 14.07
C LEU A 154 10.93 13.41 14.65
N ARG A 155 11.83 14.36 14.95
CA ARG A 155 11.42 15.66 15.50
C ARG A 155 10.48 16.41 14.56
N LYS A 156 10.75 16.40 13.25
CA LYS A 156 9.85 16.98 12.24
C LYS A 156 8.50 16.27 12.22
N ALA A 157 8.47 14.94 12.26
CA ALA A 157 7.24 14.16 12.28
C ALA A 157 6.39 14.46 13.52
N VAL A 158 7.02 14.50 14.71
CA VAL A 158 6.35 14.81 15.98
C VAL A 158 5.79 16.23 15.97
N ARG A 159 6.52 17.21 15.41
CA ARG A 159 6.03 18.58 15.27
C ARG A 159 4.86 18.67 14.28
N ALA A 160 4.96 18.00 13.13
CA ALA A 160 3.92 18.00 12.10
C ALA A 160 2.61 17.36 12.58
N HIS A 161 2.70 16.33 13.43
CA HIS A 161 1.55 15.57 13.95
C HIS A 161 1.30 15.79 15.45
N ARG A 162 1.75 16.92 15.99
CA ARG A 162 1.70 17.22 17.43
C ARG A 162 0.30 17.06 18.02
N ASP A 163 -0.71 17.64 17.38
CA ASP A 163 -2.08 17.62 17.89
C ASP A 163 -2.68 16.21 17.89
N PHE A 164 -2.38 15.42 16.86
CA PHE A 164 -2.76 14.01 16.79
C PHE A 164 -2.11 13.22 17.93
N ILE A 165 -0.79 13.35 18.11
CA ILE A 165 -0.07 12.64 19.18
C ILE A 165 -0.63 13.01 20.55
N MET A 166 -0.84 14.30 20.82
CA MET A 166 -1.33 14.77 22.11
C MET A 166 -2.77 14.32 22.40
N SER A 167 -3.65 14.35 21.40
CA SER A 167 -5.04 13.93 21.56
C SER A 167 -5.13 12.42 21.84
N GLU A 168 -4.44 11.60 21.05
CA GLU A 168 -4.45 10.15 21.21
C GLU A 168 -3.81 9.70 22.52
N THR A 169 -2.70 10.33 22.94
CA THR A 169 -1.97 9.93 24.16
C THR A 169 -2.45 10.63 25.43
N LEU A 170 -3.47 11.48 25.33
CA LEU A 170 -3.95 12.37 26.39
C LEU A 170 -2.86 13.26 27.01
N ALA A 171 -1.82 13.60 26.24
CA ALA A 171 -0.75 14.46 26.69
C ALA A 171 -1.22 15.92 26.82
N ARG A 172 -0.77 16.61 27.88
CA ARG A 172 -0.97 18.06 28.08
C ARG A 172 0.23 18.86 27.63
N GLU A 173 1.39 18.22 27.65
CA GLU A 173 2.67 18.79 27.24
C GLU A 173 3.40 17.76 26.39
N LEU A 174 4.03 18.24 25.32
CA LEU A 174 4.89 17.45 24.44
C LEU A 174 6.17 18.25 24.17
N ASP A 175 7.29 17.75 24.69
CA ASP A 175 8.63 18.27 24.42
C ASP A 175 9.34 17.34 23.44
N ALA A 176 9.52 17.81 22.20
CA ALA A 176 10.09 17.04 21.10
C ALA A 176 11.42 17.61 20.59
N ASP A 177 11.93 18.69 21.19
CA ASP A 177 13.13 19.38 20.71
C ASP A 177 14.40 18.94 21.48
N ARG A 178 14.27 17.96 22.38
CA ARG A 178 15.37 17.46 23.18
C ARG A 178 16.26 16.49 22.40
N GLN A 179 17.53 16.46 22.79
CA GLN A 179 18.48 15.44 22.33
C GLN A 179 18.52 14.23 23.27
N SER A 180 18.02 14.36 24.50
CA SER A 180 17.95 13.29 25.48
C SER A 180 16.78 13.50 26.45
N VAL A 181 16.39 12.41 27.11
CA VAL A 181 15.36 12.37 28.14
C VAL A 181 16.00 11.80 29.42
N PRO A 182 16.35 12.64 30.41
CA PRO A 182 16.98 12.16 31.64
C PRO A 182 16.01 11.31 32.47
N GLU A 183 16.46 10.13 32.92
CA GLU A 183 15.61 9.18 33.68
C GLU A 183 15.04 9.78 34.96
N GLU A 184 15.78 10.69 35.60
CA GLU A 184 15.40 11.34 36.86
C GLU A 184 14.26 12.36 36.71
N GLU A 185 14.00 12.86 35.49
CA GLU A 185 12.99 13.89 35.21
C GLU A 185 11.59 13.33 34.91
N TYR A 186 11.46 12.02 34.71
CA TYR A 186 10.22 11.39 34.25
C TYR A 186 9.91 10.14 35.07
N LEU A 187 8.62 9.83 35.22
CA LEU A 187 8.17 8.61 35.91
C LEU A 187 8.70 7.34 35.24
N VAL A 188 8.73 7.33 33.90
CA VAL A 188 9.39 6.27 33.14
C VAL A 188 10.02 6.84 31.88
N VAL A 189 11.21 6.35 31.59
CA VAL A 189 11.93 6.59 30.34
C VAL A 189 12.18 5.26 29.65
N ARG A 190 12.03 5.24 28.32
CA ARG A 190 12.20 4.03 27.51
C ARG A 190 12.84 4.37 26.17
N GLU A 191 13.87 3.62 25.83
CA GLU A 191 14.35 3.53 24.46
C GLU A 191 13.41 2.66 23.63
N VAL A 192 13.03 3.14 22.46
CA VAL A 192 12.13 2.44 21.53
C VAL A 192 12.67 2.53 20.11
N ASP A 193 12.25 1.58 19.28
CA ASP A 193 12.43 1.63 17.83
C ASP A 193 11.08 1.94 17.18
N LEU A 194 11.04 2.99 16.37
CA LEU A 194 9.87 3.43 15.60
C LEU A 194 10.13 3.09 14.14
N ASP A 195 9.85 1.84 13.76
CA ASP A 195 10.06 1.31 12.40
C ASP A 195 11.48 1.57 11.86
N GLY A 196 12.49 1.25 12.67
CA GLY A 196 13.91 1.46 12.35
C GLY A 196 14.44 2.85 12.69
N THR A 197 13.62 3.74 13.27
CA THR A 197 14.05 5.03 13.81
C THR A 197 14.16 4.94 15.35
N PRO A 198 15.38 4.95 15.91
CA PRO A 198 15.58 4.95 17.35
C PRO A 198 15.05 6.23 18.01
N ALA A 199 14.38 6.08 19.15
CA ALA A 199 13.85 7.18 19.93
C ALA A 199 13.94 6.89 21.43
N ILE A 200 13.89 7.95 22.23
CA ILE A 200 13.74 7.87 23.68
C ILE A 200 12.46 8.59 24.06
N ILE A 201 11.59 7.91 24.80
CA ILE A 201 10.32 8.42 25.28
C ILE A 201 10.38 8.57 26.79
N GLY A 202 10.06 9.75 27.30
CA GLY A 202 9.80 10.00 28.72
C GLY A 202 8.35 10.31 28.95
N LEU A 203 7.75 9.74 29.99
CA LEU A 203 6.41 10.12 30.41
C LEU A 203 6.34 10.40 31.91
N ASP A 204 5.48 11.34 32.26
CA ASP A 204 5.17 11.69 33.62
C ASP A 204 3.68 11.96 33.76
N ARG A 205 3.10 11.68 34.93
CA ARG A 205 1.67 11.92 35.18
C ARG A 205 1.47 13.39 35.50
N VAL A 206 0.51 14.01 34.83
CA VAL A 206 0.04 15.35 35.18
C VAL A 206 -1.13 15.21 36.13
N SER A 207 -1.09 15.95 37.24
CA SER A 207 -2.14 15.99 38.26
C SER A 207 -3.42 16.64 37.75
#